data_AF-A0A967F4D0-F1
#
_entry.id   AF-A0A967F4D0-F1
#
_cell.length_a   1.000
_cell.length_b   1.000
_cell.length_c   1.000
_cell.angle_alpha   90.00
_cell.angle_beta   90.00
_cell.angle_gamma   90.00
#
_symmetry.space_group_name_H-M   'P 1'
#
loop_
_entity.id
_entity.type
_entity.pdbx_description
1 polymer ?
#
loop_
_entity_poly.entity_id
_entity_poly.type
_entity_poly.pdbx_seq_one_letter_code
_entity_poly.pdbx_strand_id
1 'polypeptide(L)'
;RVAIKPYPVCHFNHACIDAMLALRSAHGLEPADIASVTALIHEKQQDVVCRPEAQKRRPQNDYEGKFSLHFAIAAAAVRGRFTLAELEDSALSDPEILAVCDRTSFRHYPESHYPEFYSGGVIVKTTDGRTLEHREPVNRGAESRA
;
A
#
# COMPACT_ATOMS: atom_id res chain seq x y z
N ARG A 1 -12.93 -3.37 21.85
CA ARG A 1 -13.50 -2.14 21.26
C ARG A 1 -13.52 -2.32 19.74
N VAL A 2 -14.46 -1.72 19.01
CA VAL A 2 -14.53 -1.80 17.54
C VAL A 2 -13.73 -0.66 16.95
N ALA A 3 -12.69 -0.96 16.16
CA ALA A 3 -11.96 0.04 15.39
C ALA A 3 -12.66 0.26 14.03
N ILE A 4 -12.88 1.51 13.64
CA ILE A 4 -13.38 1.86 12.31
C ILE A 4 -12.21 1.79 11.34
N LYS A 5 -12.35 0.99 10.28
CA LYS A 5 -11.33 0.90 9.24
C LYS A 5 -11.46 2.08 8.28
N PRO A 6 -10.40 2.89 8.08
CA PRO A 6 -10.43 3.97 7.09
C PRO A 6 -10.43 3.44 5.65
N TYR A 7 -9.87 2.24 5.44
CA TYR A 7 -9.79 1.57 4.15
C TYR A 7 -10.51 0.23 4.18
N PRO A 8 -11.30 -0.12 3.14
CA PRO A 8 -12.06 -1.37 3.09
C PRO A 8 -11.19 -2.60 2.76
N VAL A 9 -9.97 -2.68 3.31
CA VAL A 9 -8.97 -3.76 3.05
C VAL A 9 -8.39 -4.34 4.33
N CYS A 10 -7.53 -5.36 4.21
CA CYS A 10 -6.76 -5.93 5.30
C CYS A 10 -5.98 -4.83 6.05
N HIS A 11 -5.98 -4.87 7.38
CA HIS A 11 -5.38 -3.83 8.21
C HIS A 11 -3.87 -3.71 8.01
N PHE A 12 -3.21 -4.79 7.61
CA PHE A 12 -1.78 -4.83 7.28
C PHE A 12 -1.41 -3.91 6.10
N ASN A 13 -2.38 -3.55 5.25
CA ASN A 13 -2.14 -2.68 4.11
C ASN A 13 -2.22 -1.19 4.48
N HIS A 14 -2.86 -0.84 5.60
CA HIS A 14 -3.29 0.54 5.87
C HIS A 14 -2.11 1.50 6.02
N ALA A 15 -1.09 1.12 6.79
CA ALA A 15 0.09 1.95 7.00
C ALA A 15 0.86 2.27 5.69
N CYS A 16 0.89 1.32 4.75
CA CYS A 16 1.53 1.55 3.46
C CYS A 16 0.67 2.42 2.53
N ILE A 17 -0.67 2.30 2.60
CA ILE A 17 -1.58 3.22 1.89
C ILE A 17 -1.39 4.64 2.41
N ASP A 18 -1.42 4.84 3.75
CA ASP A 18 -1.22 6.13 4.39
C ASP A 18 0.12 6.75 3.94
N ALA A 19 1.20 5.97 3.96
CA ALA A 19 2.52 6.43 3.56
C ALA A 19 2.59 6.83 2.07
N MET A 20 1.97 6.07 1.18
CA MET A 20 1.91 6.40 -0.24
C MET A 20 1.13 7.69 -0.48
N LEU A 21 -0.02 7.87 0.17
CA LEU A 21 -0.83 9.08 0.07
C LEU A 21 -0.10 10.30 0.63
N ALA A 22 0.64 10.14 1.73
CA ALA A 22 1.46 11.19 2.31
C ALA A 22 2.54 11.67 1.33
N LEU A 23 3.29 10.75 0.70
CA LEU A 23 4.28 11.11 -0.32
C LEU A 23 3.64 11.77 -1.53
N ARG A 24 2.48 11.26 -1.98
CA ARG A 24 1.73 11.85 -3.10
C ARG A 24 1.38 13.30 -2.82
N SER A 25 0.79 13.56 -1.65
CA SER A 25 0.37 14.90 -1.23
C SER A 25 1.54 15.85 -0.99
N ALA A 26 2.61 15.38 -0.36
CA ALA A 26 3.74 16.24 0.02
C ALA A 26 4.62 16.65 -1.17
N HIS A 27 4.69 15.81 -2.20
CA HIS A 27 5.60 16.01 -3.33
C HIS A 27 4.91 16.24 -4.68
N GLY A 28 3.57 16.21 -4.73
CA GLY A 28 2.83 16.25 -5.99
C GLY A 28 3.20 15.09 -6.90
N LEU A 29 3.52 13.93 -6.31
CA LEU A 29 4.03 12.76 -7.03
C LEU A 29 2.91 12.16 -7.89
N GLU A 30 3.10 12.09 -9.19
CA GLU A 30 2.17 11.44 -10.11
C GLU A 30 2.62 10.01 -10.47
N PRO A 31 1.73 9.14 -10.97
CA PRO A 31 2.09 7.75 -11.29
C PRO A 31 3.22 7.61 -12.32
N ALA A 32 3.33 8.58 -13.22
CA ALA A 32 4.39 8.66 -14.23
C ALA A 32 5.77 8.96 -13.61
N ASP A 33 5.82 9.58 -12.44
CA ASP A 33 7.06 9.90 -11.74
C ASP A 33 7.65 8.69 -11.00
N ILE A 34 6.89 7.61 -10.82
CA ILE A 34 7.29 6.46 -10.02
C ILE A 34 8.18 5.51 -10.84
N ALA A 35 9.48 5.45 -10.57
CA ALA A 35 10.34 4.41 -11.16
C ALA A 35 10.16 3.07 -10.46
N SER A 36 10.11 3.07 -9.12
CA SER A 36 9.77 1.88 -8.32
C SER A 36 9.23 2.23 -6.94
N VAL A 37 8.50 1.28 -6.36
CA VAL A 37 8.04 1.34 -4.96
C VAL A 37 8.56 0.14 -4.19
N THR A 38 9.02 0.36 -2.97
CA THR A 38 9.33 -0.71 -2.00
C THR A 38 8.49 -0.50 -0.74
N ALA A 39 7.56 -1.41 -0.50
CA ALA A 39 6.80 -1.46 0.74
C ALA A 39 7.67 -2.00 1.89
N LEU A 40 7.63 -1.31 3.02
CA LEU A 40 8.23 -1.72 4.27
C LEU A 40 7.14 -2.35 5.14
N ILE A 41 7.22 -3.66 5.38
CA ILE A 41 6.22 -4.39 6.16
C ILE A 41 6.84 -5.58 6.89
N HIS A 42 6.38 -5.89 8.11
CA HIS A 42 6.86 -7.03 8.90
C HIS A 42 6.70 -8.36 8.15
N GLU A 43 7.65 -9.29 8.31
CA GLU A 43 7.70 -10.54 7.54
C GLU A 43 6.44 -11.41 7.68
N LYS A 44 5.92 -11.55 8.92
CA LYS A 44 4.69 -12.32 9.19
C LYS A 44 3.45 -11.77 8.48
N GLN A 45 3.43 -10.48 8.16
CA GLN A 45 2.32 -9.87 7.42
C GLN A 45 2.46 -10.14 5.90
N GLN A 46 3.69 -10.30 5.40
CA GLN A 46 3.95 -10.51 3.97
C GLN A 46 3.30 -11.77 3.43
N ASP A 47 3.23 -12.83 4.22
CA ASP A 47 2.61 -14.10 3.78
C ASP A 47 1.09 -13.97 3.54
N VAL A 48 0.46 -12.97 4.17
CA VAL A 48 -0.96 -12.70 4.03
C VAL A 48 -1.25 -11.76 2.85
N VAL A 49 -0.46 -10.69 2.73
CA VAL A 49 -0.79 -9.59 1.81
C VAL A 49 0.19 -9.36 0.65
N CYS A 50 1.37 -9.98 0.68
CA CYS A 50 2.38 -9.85 -0.38
C CYS A 50 2.59 -11.15 -1.17
N ARG A 51 2.33 -12.33 -0.56
CA ARG A 51 2.52 -13.64 -1.19
C ARG A 51 1.19 -14.37 -1.43
N PRO A 52 1.09 -15.21 -2.48
CA PRO A 52 2.01 -15.33 -3.62
C PRO A 52 2.02 -14.08 -4.49
N GLU A 53 3.21 -13.60 -4.87
CA GLU A 53 3.38 -12.26 -5.43
C GLU A 53 2.68 -12.05 -6.77
N ALA A 54 2.66 -13.07 -7.64
CA ALA A 54 1.97 -13.00 -8.93
C ALA A 54 0.46 -12.70 -8.76
N GLN A 55 -0.18 -13.36 -7.78
CA GLN A 55 -1.60 -13.14 -7.48
C GLN A 55 -1.82 -11.79 -6.80
N LYS A 56 -0.93 -11.39 -5.88
CA LYS A 56 -1.05 -10.07 -5.23
C LYS A 56 -0.82 -8.93 -6.23
N ARG A 57 0.03 -9.09 -7.24
CA ARG A 57 0.19 -8.07 -8.30
C ARG A 57 -0.98 -7.99 -9.27
N ARG A 58 -1.82 -9.03 -9.34
CA ARG A 58 -2.96 -9.16 -10.25
C ARG A 58 -4.19 -9.77 -9.54
N PRO A 59 -4.78 -9.08 -8.55
CA PRO A 59 -6.00 -9.57 -7.93
C PRO A 59 -7.14 -9.64 -8.95
N GLN A 60 -7.88 -10.75 -8.98
CA GLN A 60 -8.92 -11.01 -9.98
C GLN A 60 -10.32 -10.57 -9.53
N ASN A 61 -10.49 -10.23 -8.26
CA ASN A 61 -11.78 -9.86 -7.66
C ASN A 61 -11.55 -9.00 -6.41
N ASP A 62 -12.64 -8.45 -5.88
CA ASP A 62 -12.66 -7.57 -4.70
C ASP A 62 -12.00 -8.23 -3.48
N TYR A 63 -12.26 -9.51 -3.25
CA TYR A 63 -11.73 -10.28 -2.14
C TYR A 63 -10.21 -10.38 -2.21
N GLU A 64 -9.66 -10.72 -3.38
CA GLU A 64 -8.22 -10.75 -3.58
C GLU A 64 -7.58 -9.36 -3.44
N GLY A 65 -8.24 -8.31 -3.96
CA GLY A 65 -7.81 -6.92 -3.82
C GLY A 65 -7.69 -6.49 -2.36
N LYS A 66 -8.64 -6.91 -1.50
CA LYS A 66 -8.63 -6.64 -0.05
C LYS A 66 -7.40 -7.20 0.66
N PHE A 67 -6.76 -8.22 0.10
CA PHE A 67 -5.56 -8.84 0.65
C PHE A 67 -4.33 -8.65 -0.23
N SER A 68 -4.28 -7.60 -1.06
CA SER A 68 -3.09 -7.29 -1.86
C SER A 68 -2.45 -5.97 -1.44
N LEU A 69 -1.22 -6.04 -0.92
CA LEU A 69 -0.41 -4.85 -0.61
C LEU A 69 0.04 -4.13 -1.88
N HIS A 70 0.38 -4.89 -2.93
CA HIS A 70 0.83 -4.34 -4.21
C HIS A 70 -0.26 -3.48 -4.84
N PHE A 71 -1.48 -4.03 -4.91
CA PHE A 71 -2.63 -3.34 -5.47
C PHE A 71 -3.06 -2.17 -4.59
N ALA A 72 -3.07 -2.33 -3.26
CA ALA A 72 -3.42 -1.27 -2.33
C ALA A 72 -2.54 -0.01 -2.51
N ILE A 73 -1.22 -0.20 -2.57
CA ILE A 73 -0.26 0.91 -2.77
C ILE A 73 -0.42 1.49 -4.17
N ALA A 74 -0.53 0.66 -5.20
CA ALA A 74 -0.65 1.10 -6.58
C ALA A 74 -1.93 1.93 -6.82
N ALA A 75 -3.08 1.44 -6.36
CA ALA A 75 -4.34 2.15 -6.48
C ALA A 75 -4.32 3.49 -5.71
N ALA A 76 -3.71 3.51 -4.52
CA ALA A 76 -3.53 4.74 -3.76
C ALA A 76 -2.61 5.75 -4.47
N ALA A 77 -1.53 5.29 -5.10
CA ALA A 77 -0.62 6.13 -5.88
C ALA A 77 -1.32 6.74 -7.11
N VAL A 78 -2.13 5.95 -7.82
CA VAL A 78 -2.84 6.36 -9.04
C VAL A 78 -4.03 7.24 -8.75
N ARG A 79 -4.89 6.85 -7.80
CA ARG A 79 -6.15 7.55 -7.52
C ARG A 79 -6.00 8.66 -6.48
N GLY A 80 -4.88 8.70 -5.74
CA GLY A 80 -4.70 9.60 -4.61
C GLY A 80 -5.68 9.34 -3.45
N ARG A 81 -6.31 8.17 -3.43
CA ARG A 81 -7.25 7.71 -2.39
C ARG A 81 -7.36 6.18 -2.43
N PHE A 82 -7.96 5.62 -1.39
CA PHE A 82 -8.38 4.22 -1.39
C PHE A 82 -9.74 4.08 -0.70
N THR A 83 -10.74 3.60 -1.43
CA THR A 83 -12.14 3.44 -1.02
C THR A 83 -12.71 2.15 -1.62
N LEU A 84 -14.03 1.96 -1.58
CA LEU A 84 -14.67 0.82 -2.26
C LEU A 84 -14.53 0.87 -3.79
N ALA A 85 -14.47 2.07 -4.38
CA ALA A 85 -14.33 2.23 -5.83
C ALA A 85 -13.03 1.60 -6.36
N GLU A 86 -11.97 1.60 -5.55
CA GLU A 86 -10.69 0.99 -5.90
C GLU A 86 -10.72 -0.55 -5.86
N LEU A 87 -11.80 -1.16 -5.39
CA LEU A 87 -12.00 -2.62 -5.39
C LEU A 87 -12.98 -3.10 -6.48
N GLU A 88 -13.51 -2.19 -7.29
CA GLU A 88 -14.37 -2.53 -8.42
C GLU A 88 -13.55 -3.08 -9.60
N ASP A 89 -14.18 -3.87 -10.47
CA ASP A 89 -13.55 -4.52 -11.62
C ASP A 89 -12.80 -3.52 -12.52
N SER A 90 -13.32 -2.30 -12.65
CA SER A 90 -12.71 -1.21 -13.42
C SER A 90 -11.36 -0.79 -12.85
N ALA A 91 -11.19 -0.79 -11.52
CA ALA A 91 -9.94 -0.47 -10.87
C ALA A 91 -8.99 -1.68 -10.83
N LEU A 92 -9.51 -2.89 -10.61
CA LEU A 92 -8.74 -4.14 -10.62
C LEU A 92 -8.08 -4.41 -11.98
N SER A 93 -8.73 -3.99 -13.06
CA SER A 93 -8.24 -4.12 -14.45
C SER A 93 -7.60 -2.85 -15.01
N ASP A 94 -7.46 -1.78 -14.23
CA ASP A 94 -6.90 -0.51 -14.71
C ASP A 94 -5.41 -0.67 -15.07
N PRO A 95 -5.02 -0.42 -16.33
CA PRO A 95 -3.65 -0.63 -16.79
C PRO A 95 -2.62 0.26 -16.09
N GLU A 96 -3.00 1.46 -15.63
CA GLU A 96 -2.10 2.36 -14.91
C GLU A 96 -1.82 1.83 -13.50
N ILE A 97 -2.86 1.34 -12.81
CA ILE A 97 -2.71 0.68 -11.50
C ILE A 97 -1.85 -0.57 -11.64
N LEU A 98 -2.13 -1.42 -12.64
CA LEU A 98 -1.36 -2.63 -12.88
C LEU A 98 0.11 -2.36 -13.23
N ALA A 99 0.40 -1.27 -13.95
CA ALA A 99 1.78 -0.84 -14.22
C ALA A 99 2.53 -0.39 -12.96
N VAL A 100 1.85 0.25 -11.99
CA VAL A 100 2.45 0.55 -10.68
C VAL A 100 2.61 -0.73 -9.85
N CYS A 101 1.65 -1.66 -9.90
CA CYS A 101 1.78 -2.98 -9.27
C CYS A 101 3.04 -3.70 -9.71
N ASP A 102 3.42 -3.63 -11.00
CA ASP A 102 4.63 -4.26 -11.55
C ASP A 102 5.94 -3.65 -11.03
N ARG A 103 5.90 -2.37 -10.67
CA ARG A 103 7.04 -1.65 -10.10
C ARG A 103 7.07 -1.68 -8.57
N THR A 104 6.09 -2.33 -7.94
CA THR A 104 5.96 -2.42 -6.49
C THR A 104 6.56 -3.70 -5.95
N SER A 105 7.51 -3.58 -5.03
CA SER A 105 8.20 -4.65 -4.31
C SER A 105 7.97 -4.50 -2.80
N PHE A 106 8.42 -5.46 -2.01
CA PHE A 106 8.34 -5.38 -0.54
C PHE A 106 9.58 -5.95 0.13
N ARG A 107 9.87 -5.50 1.35
CA ARG A 107 10.91 -6.09 2.20
C ARG A 107 10.52 -5.99 3.68
N HIS A 108 11.20 -6.79 4.52
CA HIS A 108 11.01 -6.76 5.97
C HIS A 108 11.28 -5.36 6.54
N TYR A 109 10.39 -4.88 7.42
CA TYR A 109 10.55 -3.63 8.15
C TYR A 109 11.06 -3.91 9.58
N PRO A 110 12.37 -3.73 9.84
CA PRO A 110 12.97 -4.12 11.13
C PRO A 110 12.50 -3.26 12.31
N GLU A 111 12.03 -2.04 12.06
CA GLU A 111 11.52 -1.14 13.11
C GLU A 111 9.99 -1.31 13.30
N SER A 112 9.39 -2.36 12.74
CA SER A 112 7.96 -2.60 12.92
C SER A 112 7.64 -2.97 14.37
N HIS A 113 6.57 -2.38 14.90
CA HIS A 113 6.06 -2.69 16.24
C HIS A 113 5.04 -3.85 16.22
N TYR A 114 5.09 -4.72 15.21
CA TYR A 114 4.21 -5.89 15.12
C TYR A 114 4.49 -6.87 16.28
N PRO A 115 3.46 -7.45 16.93
CA PRO A 115 2.04 -7.41 16.58
C PRO A 115 1.22 -6.30 17.26
N GLU A 116 1.84 -5.42 18.08
CA GLU A 116 1.12 -4.35 18.77
C GLU A 116 0.54 -3.32 17.78
N PHE A 117 1.34 -2.93 16.79
CA PHE A 117 0.90 -2.09 15.68
C PHE A 117 1.23 -2.71 14.33
N TYR A 118 0.40 -2.44 13.33
CA TYR A 118 0.64 -2.84 11.95
C TYR A 118 1.44 -1.75 11.23
N SER A 119 2.65 -1.49 11.74
CA SER A 119 3.56 -0.49 11.18
C SER A 119 3.89 -0.80 9.73
N GLY A 120 4.08 0.23 8.92
CA GLY A 120 4.47 0.08 7.53
C GLY A 120 5.05 1.37 6.95
N GLY A 121 5.37 1.34 5.67
CA GLY A 121 5.91 2.51 4.97
C GLY A 121 6.17 2.21 3.51
N VAL A 122 6.52 3.24 2.76
CA VAL A 122 6.93 3.10 1.36
C VAL A 122 8.19 3.91 1.08
N ILE A 123 9.03 3.35 0.22
CA ILE A 123 10.15 4.04 -0.41
C ILE A 123 9.83 4.10 -1.90
N VAL A 124 9.79 5.31 -2.45
CA VAL A 124 9.57 5.56 -3.87
C VAL A 124 10.88 6.06 -4.48
N LYS A 125 11.37 5.35 -5.50
CA LYS A 125 12.37 5.92 -6.42
C LYS A 125 11.63 6.59 -7.56
N THR A 126 11.96 7.84 -7.83
CA THR A 126 11.34 8.61 -8.92
C THR A 126 12.14 8.49 -10.21
N THR A 127 11.49 8.78 -11.35
CA THR A 127 12.10 8.75 -12.68
C THR A 127 13.17 9.82 -12.88
N ASP A 128 13.10 10.92 -12.11
CA ASP A 128 14.14 11.96 -12.06
C ASP A 128 15.32 11.63 -11.10
N GLY A 129 15.30 10.44 -10.48
CA GLY A 129 16.40 9.92 -9.66
C GLY A 129 16.31 10.24 -8.16
N ARG A 130 15.30 10.98 -7.69
CA ARG A 130 15.07 11.18 -6.26
C ARG A 130 14.63 9.88 -5.58
N THR A 131 14.84 9.82 -4.27
CA THR A 131 14.28 8.78 -3.40
C THR A 131 13.47 9.46 -2.31
N LEU A 132 12.18 9.14 -2.25
CA LEU A 132 11.21 9.66 -1.29
C LEU A 132 10.81 8.53 -0.35
N GLU A 133 10.66 8.81 0.94
CA GLU A 133 10.33 7.79 1.93
C GLU A 133 9.37 8.35 2.97
N HIS A 134 8.36 7.56 3.31
CA HIS A 134 7.47 7.85 4.43
C HIS A 134 7.18 6.57 5.21
N ARG A 135 7.17 6.68 6.53
CA ARG A 135 6.93 5.57 7.46
C ARG A 135 5.80 5.91 8.40
N GLU A 136 5.01 4.89 8.70
CA GLU A 136 3.85 4.94 9.57
C GLU A 136 4.07 3.91 10.69
N PRO A 137 4.64 4.34 11.84
CA PRO A 137 4.95 3.43 12.94
C PRO A 137 3.67 2.87 13.59
N VAL A 138 2.56 3.61 13.51
CA VAL A 138 1.25 3.25 14.06
C VAL A 138 0.19 3.39 12.97
N ASN A 139 -0.47 2.30 12.60
CA ASN A 139 -1.56 2.28 11.63
C ASN A 139 -2.81 3.02 12.12
N ARG A 140 -3.52 3.69 11.22
CA ARG A 140 -4.84 4.27 11.53
C ARG A 140 -5.82 3.19 12.00
N GLY A 141 -6.63 3.54 13.00
CA GLY A 141 -7.53 2.60 13.69
C GLY A 141 -6.89 1.86 14.87
N ALA A 142 -5.62 2.10 15.20
CA ALA A 142 -5.05 1.77 16.50
C ALA A 142 -5.60 2.71 17.58
N GLU A 143 -5.63 2.27 18.85
CA GLU A 143 -6.23 3.06 19.94
C GLU A 143 -5.61 4.46 20.12
N SER A 144 -4.32 4.60 19.79
CA SER A 144 -3.57 5.85 19.83
C SER A 144 -3.72 6.73 18.58
N ARG A 145 -4.38 6.25 17.52
CA ARG A 145 -4.52 6.93 16.22
C ARG A 145 -5.88 6.64 15.56
N ALA A 146 -6.94 7.07 16.23
CA ALA A 146 -8.31 7.05 15.73
C ALA A 146 -8.52 8.05 14.59
#